data_AF-A0A9X1WMA4-F1
#
_entry.id   AF-A0A9X1WMA4-F1
#
_cell.length_a   1.000
_cell.length_b   1.000
_cell.length_c   1.000
_cell.angle_alpha   90.00
_cell.angle_beta   90.00
_cell.angle_gamma   90.00
#
_symmetry.space_group_name_H-M   'P 1'
#
loop_
_entity.id
_entity.type
_entity.pdbx_description
1 polymer ?
#
loop_
_entity_poly.entity_id
_entity_poly.type
_entity_poly.pdbx_seq_one_letter_code
_entity_poly.pdbx_strand_id
1 'polypeptide(L)'
;MTMLIENTLQLLESSCAPEAMAVLDLDPSELKETASILEDYGIPFSRSIKLMALIALLALARKRHEDVSFSDEQLTRKILDGDYFQSLYVQLAMQFDEMGLVRYLAPRLKKYYISQAMGKLSAEPLHDSLQAYLQAEQAAARKEQAI
;
A
#
# COMPACT_ATOMS: atom_id res chain seq x y z
N MET A 1 6.00 -3.11 17.35
CA MET A 1 6.01 -2.02 16.35
C MET A 1 7.34 -1.84 15.59
N THR A 2 8.48 -1.52 16.22
CA THR A 2 9.73 -1.18 15.49
C THR A 2 10.25 -2.29 14.55
N MET A 3 10.35 -3.53 15.03
CA MET A 3 10.79 -4.66 14.18
C MET A 3 9.87 -4.95 12.99
N LEU A 4 8.56 -4.67 13.10
CA LEU A 4 7.63 -4.86 12.00
C LEU A 4 7.94 -3.88 10.86
N ILE A 5 8.19 -2.61 11.22
CA ILE A 5 8.54 -1.56 10.27
C ILE A 5 9.90 -1.87 9.63
N GLU A 6 10.91 -2.19 10.42
CA GLU A 6 12.26 -2.53 9.92
C GLU A 6 12.23 -3.71 8.94
N ASN A 7 11.56 -4.81 9.29
CA ASN A 7 11.45 -5.98 8.40
C ASN A 7 10.65 -5.67 7.13
N THR A 8 9.66 -4.76 7.23
CA THR A 8 8.90 -4.31 6.06
C THR A 8 9.78 -3.49 5.12
N LEU A 9 10.58 -2.57 5.65
CA LEU A 9 11.51 -1.78 4.85
C LEU A 9 12.56 -2.68 4.18
N GLN A 10 13.14 -3.64 4.93
CA GLN A 10 14.08 -4.61 4.37
C GLN A 10 13.45 -5.48 3.28
N LEU A 11 12.19 -5.90 3.45
CA LEU A 11 11.45 -6.63 2.42
C LEU A 11 11.30 -5.78 1.17
N LEU A 12 10.89 -4.51 1.30
CA LEU A 12 10.72 -3.60 0.17
C LEU A 12 12.03 -3.35 -0.57
N GLU A 13 13.11 -3.07 0.15
CA GLU A 13 14.45 -2.88 -0.41
C GLU A 13 14.89 -4.10 -1.23
N SER A 14 14.68 -5.31 -0.70
CA SER A 14 15.03 -6.56 -1.40
C SER A 14 14.13 -6.88 -2.60
N SER A 15 12.91 -6.32 -2.63
CA SER A 15 11.92 -6.56 -3.69
C SER A 15 12.05 -5.57 -4.85
N CYS A 16 12.73 -4.44 -4.64
CA CYS A 16 12.94 -3.46 -5.69
C CYS A 16 13.97 -3.94 -6.71
N ALA A 17 13.61 -3.81 -8.00
CA ALA A 17 14.50 -4.13 -9.11
C ALA A 17 15.61 -3.07 -9.17
N PRO A 18 16.90 -3.44 -9.10
CA PRO A 18 18.01 -2.50 -9.16
C PRO A 18 17.96 -1.59 -10.39
N GLU A 19 17.50 -2.11 -11.53
CA GLU A 19 17.40 -1.42 -12.81
C GLU A 19 16.31 -0.35 -12.82
N ALA A 20 15.30 -0.47 -11.94
CA ALA A 20 14.26 0.54 -11.84
C ALA A 20 14.83 1.86 -11.28
N MET A 21 15.92 1.82 -10.49
CA MET A 21 16.49 2.96 -9.76
C MET A 21 15.46 3.74 -8.90
N ALA A 22 14.30 3.13 -8.62
CA ALA A 22 13.22 3.77 -7.89
C ALA A 22 13.64 4.01 -6.44
N VAL A 23 13.45 5.23 -5.95
CA VAL A 23 13.85 5.61 -4.60
C VAL A 23 12.72 5.30 -3.63
N LEU A 24 12.97 4.37 -2.71
CA LEU A 24 12.11 4.15 -1.54
C LEU A 24 12.37 5.28 -0.53
N ASP A 25 11.62 6.38 -0.65
CA ASP A 25 11.68 7.55 0.23
C ASP A 25 10.59 7.51 1.31
N LEU A 26 10.43 6.33 1.92
CA LEU A 26 9.42 6.09 2.94
C LEU A 26 9.96 6.49 4.31
N ASP A 27 9.29 7.41 5.01
CA ASP A 27 9.61 7.68 6.42
C ASP A 27 9.00 6.55 7.28
N PRO A 28 9.79 5.85 8.13
CA PRO A 28 9.28 4.87 9.09
C PRO A 28 8.10 5.38 9.93
N SER A 29 8.01 6.69 10.15
CA SER A 29 6.89 7.32 10.86
C SER A 29 5.55 7.16 10.14
N GLU A 30 5.53 7.13 8.81
CA GLU A 30 4.33 6.97 7.96
C GLU A 30 3.73 5.54 8.06
N LEU A 31 4.47 4.59 8.61
CA LEU A 31 4.03 3.20 8.78
C LEU A 31 3.43 2.91 10.16
N LYS A 32 3.49 3.85 11.11
CA LYS A 32 3.10 3.61 12.50
C LYS A 32 1.61 3.28 12.64
N GLU A 33 0.74 4.03 11.97
CA GLU A 33 -0.72 3.80 12.01
C GLU A 33 -1.06 2.43 11.43
N THR A 34 -0.45 2.08 10.29
CA THR A 34 -0.60 0.75 9.67
C THR A 34 -0.12 -0.35 10.60
N ALA A 35 1.00 -0.14 11.30
CA ALA A 35 1.54 -1.10 12.27
C ALA A 35 0.58 -1.32 13.44
N SER A 36 0.03 -0.22 13.98
CA SER A 36 -0.94 -0.27 15.08
C SER A 36 -2.18 -1.06 14.67
N ILE A 37 -2.75 -0.78 13.49
CA ILE A 37 -3.95 -1.49 13.00
C ILE A 37 -3.69 -2.99 12.85
N LEU A 38 -2.53 -3.39 12.32
CA LEU A 38 -2.19 -4.80 12.16
C LEU A 38 -2.02 -5.51 13.51
N GLU A 39 -1.48 -4.82 14.51
CA GLU A 39 -1.33 -5.32 15.88
C GLU A 39 -2.70 -5.46 16.58
N ASP A 40 -3.55 -4.44 16.48
CA ASP A 40 -4.89 -4.40 17.08
C ASP A 40 -5.81 -5.52 16.54
N TYR A 41 -5.66 -5.85 15.25
CA TYR A 41 -6.42 -6.93 14.61
C TYR A 41 -5.80 -8.33 14.84
N GLY A 42 -4.69 -8.43 15.58
CA GLY A 42 -4.02 -9.69 15.90
C GLY A 42 -3.47 -10.41 14.67
N ILE A 43 -3.06 -9.66 13.63
CA ILE A 43 -2.57 -10.25 12.39
C ILE A 43 -1.20 -10.92 12.64
N PRO A 44 -0.99 -12.17 12.17
CA PRO A 44 0.29 -12.86 12.34
C PRO A 44 1.45 -12.04 11.78
N PHE A 45 2.56 -11.97 12.52
CA PHE A 45 3.69 -11.10 12.20
C PHE A 45 4.19 -11.20 10.75
N SER A 46 4.30 -12.43 10.22
CA SER A 46 4.73 -12.68 8.83
C SER A 46 3.75 -12.12 7.79
N ARG A 47 2.45 -12.16 8.09
CA ARG A 47 1.41 -11.55 7.25
C ARG A 47 1.39 -10.03 7.41
N SER A 48 1.60 -9.51 8.62
CA SER A 48 1.67 -8.08 8.89
C SER A 48 2.78 -7.40 8.07
N ILE A 49 3.96 -8.01 7.96
CA ILE A 49 5.06 -7.51 7.10
C ILE A 49 4.59 -7.37 5.65
N LYS A 50 3.93 -8.41 5.12
CA LYS A 50 3.42 -8.44 3.74
C LYS A 50 2.36 -7.36 3.50
N LEU A 51 1.35 -7.28 4.35
CA LEU A 51 0.29 -6.29 4.23
C LEU A 51 0.83 -4.86 4.34
N MET A 52 1.76 -4.61 5.28
CA MET A 52 2.39 -3.30 5.43
C MET A 52 3.21 -2.94 4.19
N ALA A 53 3.97 -3.87 3.62
CA ALA A 53 4.71 -3.64 2.37
C ALA A 53 3.77 -3.25 1.21
N LEU A 54 2.63 -3.92 1.08
CA LEU A 54 1.63 -3.59 0.05
C LEU A 54 1.03 -2.19 0.24
N ILE A 55 0.72 -1.80 1.48
CA ILE A 55 0.23 -0.46 1.78
C ILE A 55 1.30 0.60 1.54
N ALA A 56 2.56 0.33 1.91
CA ALA A 56 3.68 1.23 1.67
C ALA A 56 3.89 1.50 0.17
N LEU A 57 3.83 0.46 -0.67
CA LEU A 57 3.96 0.62 -2.13
C LEU A 57 2.84 1.47 -2.73
N LEU A 58 1.60 1.29 -2.26
CA LEU A 58 0.50 2.15 -2.67
C LEU A 58 0.68 3.60 -2.19
N ALA A 59 1.21 3.81 -0.98
CA ALA A 59 1.49 5.15 -0.47
C ALA A 59 2.56 5.86 -1.31
N LEU A 60 3.64 5.15 -1.64
CA LEU A 60 4.68 5.63 -2.53
C LEU A 60 4.13 5.95 -3.92
N ALA A 61 3.35 5.04 -4.53
CA ALA A 61 2.73 5.28 -5.83
C ALA A 61 1.87 6.56 -5.83
N ARG A 62 1.01 6.72 -4.81
CA ARG A 62 0.19 7.92 -4.63
C ARG A 62 1.04 9.18 -4.50
N LYS A 63 2.05 9.17 -3.63
CA LYS A 63 2.96 10.31 -3.42
C LYS A 63 3.62 10.76 -4.71
N ARG A 64 4.04 9.81 -5.56
CA ARG A 64 4.67 10.11 -6.86
C ARG A 64 3.69 10.68 -7.89
N HIS A 65 2.42 10.31 -7.84
CA HIS A 65 1.38 10.79 -8.75
C HIS A 65 0.65 12.06 -8.28
N GLU A 66 0.71 12.41 -6.99
CA GLU A 66 0.10 13.64 -6.44
C GLU A 66 0.94 14.90 -6.72
N ASP A 67 2.26 14.78 -6.69
CA ASP A 67 3.21 15.90 -6.83
C ASP A 67 3.71 16.07 -8.28
N VAL A 68 2.79 16.04 -9.26
CA VAL A 68 3.12 16.16 -10.68
C VAL A 68 2.72 17.53 -11.24
N SER A 69 3.70 18.22 -11.83
CA SER A 69 3.50 19.48 -12.55
C SER A 69 4.18 19.40 -13.92
N PHE A 70 3.57 20.00 -14.95
CA PHE A 70 4.18 20.11 -16.28
C PHE A 70 5.48 20.92 -16.30
N SER A 71 5.73 21.73 -15.27
CA SER A 71 6.97 22.48 -15.10
C SER A 71 8.06 21.70 -14.34
N ASP A 72 7.76 20.50 -13.85
CA ASP A 72 8.72 19.69 -13.08
C ASP A 72 9.66 18.94 -14.02
N GLU A 73 10.96 19.21 -13.91
CA GLU A 73 12.01 18.53 -14.67
C GLU A 73 12.06 17.01 -14.38
N GLN A 74 11.53 16.58 -13.22
CA GLN A 74 11.44 15.18 -12.80
C GLN A 74 10.08 14.54 -13.11
N LEU A 75 9.18 15.22 -13.85
CA LEU A 75 7.82 14.74 -14.12
C LEU A 75 7.79 13.30 -14.65
N THR A 76 8.53 13.03 -15.73
CA THR A 76 8.58 11.70 -16.35
C THR A 76 9.06 10.65 -15.34
N ARG A 77 10.05 10.99 -14.52
CA ARG A 77 10.60 10.09 -13.52
C ARG A 77 9.58 9.77 -12.44
N LYS A 78 8.89 10.78 -11.91
CA LYS A 78 7.82 10.62 -10.92
C LYS A 78 6.70 9.73 -11.44
N ILE A 79 6.24 9.94 -12.68
CA ILE A 79 5.21 9.09 -13.30
C ILE A 79 5.67 7.63 -13.35
N LEU A 80 6.88 7.38 -13.88
CA LEU A 80 7.43 6.03 -14.01
C LEU A 80 7.66 5.35 -12.66
N ASP A 81 8.16 6.06 -11.65
CA ASP A 81 8.32 5.52 -10.30
C ASP A 81 6.97 5.15 -9.68
N GLY A 82 5.94 5.99 -9.87
CA GLY A 82 4.59 5.69 -9.40
C GLY A 82 3.98 4.46 -10.08
N ASP A 83 4.13 4.34 -11.40
CA ASP A 83 3.67 3.16 -12.17
C ASP A 83 4.43 1.89 -11.77
N TYR A 84 5.73 2.04 -11.49
CA TYR A 84 6.57 0.97 -10.99
C TYR A 84 6.08 0.46 -9.63
N PHE A 85 5.88 1.34 -8.65
CA PHE A 85 5.40 0.94 -7.31
C PHE A 85 3.99 0.32 -7.36
N GLN A 86 3.10 0.85 -8.20
CA GLN A 86 1.77 0.29 -8.43
C GLN A 86 1.85 -1.13 -9.04
N SER A 87 2.79 -1.36 -9.96
CA SER A 87 3.03 -2.67 -10.56
C SER A 87 3.64 -3.66 -9.57
N LEU A 88 4.63 -3.23 -8.79
CA LEU A 88 5.28 -4.03 -7.76
C LEU A 88 4.28 -4.44 -6.67
N TYR A 89 3.36 -3.54 -6.29
CA TYR A 89 2.26 -3.85 -5.38
C TYR A 89 1.43 -5.05 -5.86
N VAL A 90 1.02 -5.08 -7.13
CA VAL A 90 0.23 -6.20 -7.68
C VAL A 90 1.07 -7.48 -7.73
N GLN A 91 2.34 -7.38 -8.13
CA GLN A 91 3.25 -8.54 -8.21
C GLN A 91 3.48 -9.17 -6.84
N LEU A 92 3.80 -8.36 -5.83
CA LEU A 92 4.00 -8.84 -4.46
C LEU A 92 2.71 -9.37 -3.85
N ALA A 93 1.56 -8.73 -4.10
CA ALA A 93 0.29 -9.25 -3.61
C ALA A 93 -0.02 -10.65 -4.16
N MET A 94 0.33 -10.90 -5.43
CA MET A 94 0.22 -12.23 -6.01
C MET A 94 1.19 -13.23 -5.37
N GLN A 95 2.45 -12.84 -5.13
CA GLN A 95 3.43 -13.70 -4.47
C GLN A 95 3.10 -14.00 -3.00
N PHE A 96 2.46 -13.06 -2.32
CA PHE A 96 2.10 -13.15 -0.92
C PHE A 96 0.79 -13.87 -0.65
N ASP A 97 0.04 -14.20 -1.71
CA ASP A 97 -1.35 -14.70 -1.67
C ASP A 97 -2.34 -13.70 -1.03
N GLU A 98 -2.10 -12.40 -1.24
CA GLU A 98 -2.92 -11.29 -0.72
C GLU A 98 -3.76 -10.62 -1.82
N MET A 99 -4.13 -11.38 -2.86
CA MET A 99 -4.99 -10.88 -3.94
C MET A 99 -6.40 -10.48 -3.45
N GLY A 100 -6.82 -10.96 -2.29
CA GLY A 100 -8.03 -10.50 -1.60
C GLY A 100 -8.00 -8.99 -1.33
N LEU A 101 -6.88 -8.49 -0.80
CA LEU A 101 -6.66 -7.06 -0.58
C LEU A 101 -6.69 -6.28 -1.90
N VAL A 102 -6.06 -6.80 -2.96
CA VAL A 102 -6.05 -6.16 -4.28
C VAL A 102 -7.46 -5.96 -4.81
N ARG A 103 -8.28 -7.02 -4.77
CA ARG A 103 -9.68 -6.96 -5.21
C ARG A 103 -10.49 -5.97 -4.38
N TYR A 104 -10.25 -5.92 -3.07
CA TYR A 104 -10.93 -5.00 -2.16
C TYR A 104 -10.55 -3.54 -2.41
N LEU A 105 -9.27 -3.25 -2.66
CA LEU A 105 -8.76 -1.90 -2.86
C LEU A 105 -8.98 -1.37 -4.27
N ALA A 106 -9.01 -2.22 -5.30
CA ALA A 106 -9.16 -1.81 -6.71
C ALA A 106 -10.28 -0.76 -6.96
N PRO A 107 -11.54 -0.95 -6.50
CA PRO A 107 -12.59 0.06 -6.70
C PRO A 107 -12.34 1.36 -5.93
N ARG A 108 -11.67 1.30 -4.78
CA ARG A 108 -11.32 2.48 -3.96
C ARG A 108 -10.20 3.29 -4.60
N LEU A 109 -9.13 2.61 -5.03
CA LEU A 109 -8.03 3.21 -5.77
C LEU A 109 -8.52 3.89 -7.04
N LYS A 110 -9.42 3.25 -7.80
CA LYS A 110 -10.02 3.86 -8.98
C LYS A 110 -10.77 5.17 -8.64
N LYS A 111 -11.59 5.17 -7.58
CA LYS A 111 -12.30 6.38 -7.13
C LYS A 111 -11.36 7.48 -6.69
N TYR A 112 -10.27 7.12 -6.01
CA TYR A 112 -9.22 8.05 -5.59
C TYR A 112 -8.54 8.69 -6.82
N TYR A 113 -8.05 7.88 -7.78
CA TYR A 113 -7.37 8.41 -8.97
C TYR A 113 -8.29 9.28 -9.84
N ILE A 114 -9.57 8.93 -9.97
CA ILE A 114 -10.56 9.77 -10.65
C ILE A 114 -10.76 11.10 -9.90
N SER A 115 -10.89 11.06 -8.57
CA SER A 115 -11.05 12.27 -7.76
C SER A 115 -9.85 13.20 -7.87
N GLN A 116 -8.64 12.64 -7.83
CA GLN A 116 -7.38 13.37 -8.04
C GLN A 116 -7.34 14.02 -9.43
N ALA A 117 -7.67 13.29 -10.50
CA ALA A 117 -7.73 13.83 -11.85
C ALA A 117 -8.78 14.96 -12.01
N MET A 118 -9.80 14.99 -11.15
CA MET A 118 -10.81 16.06 -11.09
C MET A 118 -10.42 17.22 -10.15
N GLY A 119 -9.22 17.21 -9.57
CA GLY A 119 -8.74 18.24 -8.63
C GLY A 119 -9.41 18.20 -7.26
N LYS A 120 -9.98 17.07 -6.84
CA LYS A 120 -10.60 16.91 -5.51
C LYS A 120 -9.60 16.37 -4.51
N LEU A 121 -9.43 17.07 -3.39
CA LEU A 121 -8.46 16.78 -2.32
C LEU A 121 -8.85 15.65 -1.34
N SER A 122 -9.92 14.91 -1.57
CA SER A 122 -10.36 13.90 -0.59
C SER A 122 -9.75 12.54 -0.92
N ALA A 123 -8.62 12.26 -0.29
CA ALA A 123 -8.05 10.92 -0.23
C ALA A 123 -8.30 10.33 1.16
N GLU A 124 -9.08 9.26 1.22
CA GLU A 124 -9.10 8.40 2.40
C GLU A 124 -7.68 7.86 2.63
N PRO A 125 -7.12 7.98 3.85
CA PRO A 125 -5.85 7.36 4.21
C PRO A 125 -5.85 5.87 3.87
N LEU A 126 -4.73 5.35 3.35
CA LEU A 126 -4.63 3.94 2.97
C LEU A 126 -4.81 2.99 4.17
N HIS A 127 -4.42 3.43 5.37
CA HIS A 127 -4.59 2.66 6.59
C HIS A 127 -6.06 2.46 6.97
N ASP A 128 -6.95 3.42 6.69
CA ASP A 128 -8.41 3.26 6.88
C ASP A 128 -8.97 2.19 5.94
N SER A 129 -8.51 2.20 4.68
CA SER A 129 -8.87 1.18 3.70
C SER A 129 -8.36 -0.22 4.09
N LEU A 130 -7.18 -0.32 4.71
CA LEU A 130 -6.67 -1.58 5.28
C LEU A 130 -7.55 -2.03 6.46
N GLN A 131 -7.86 -1.14 7.39
CA GLN A 131 -8.70 -1.46 8.55
C GLN A 131 -10.07 -1.98 8.09
N ALA A 132 -10.70 -1.32 7.13
CA ALA A 132 -11.98 -1.74 6.55
C ALA A 132 -11.89 -3.09 5.83
N TYR A 133 -10.74 -3.42 5.22
CA TYR A 133 -10.48 -4.74 4.65
C TYR A 133 -10.43 -5.82 5.72
N LEU A 134 -9.62 -5.62 6.77
CA LEU A 134 -9.46 -6.59 7.86
C LEU A 134 -10.78 -6.83 8.60
N GLN A 135 -11.57 -5.78 8.81
CA GLN A 135 -12.91 -5.90 9.40
C GLN A 135 -13.83 -6.77 8.54
N ALA A 136 -13.82 -6.58 7.22
CA ALA A 136 -14.63 -7.38 6.30
C ALA A 136 -14.18 -8.85 6.27
N GLU A 137 -12.87 -9.10 6.29
CA GLU A 137 -12.28 -10.43 6.31
C GLU A 137 -12.68 -11.21 7.58
N GLN A 138 -12.53 -10.59 8.76
CA GLN A 138 -12.96 -11.20 10.03
C GLN A 138 -14.48 -11.41 10.12
N ALA A 139 -15.28 -10.55 9.49
CA ALA A 139 -16.73 -10.72 9.44
C ALA A 139 -17.13 -11.91 8.54
N ALA A 140 -16.41 -12.15 7.45
CA ALA A 140 -16.62 -13.30 6.58
C ALA A 140 -16.25 -14.61 7.31
N ALA A 141 -15.07 -14.66 7.94
CA ALA A 141 -14.62 -15.82 8.70
C ALA A 141 -15.60 -16.22 9.83
N ARG A 142 -16.17 -15.25 10.53
CA ARG A 142 -17.19 -15.50 11.57
C ARG A 142 -18.48 -16.09 11.01
N LYS A 143 -18.88 -15.72 9.78
CA LYS A 143 -20.08 -16.28 9.14
C LYS A 143 -19.86 -17.72 8.72
N GLU A 144 -18.67 -18.05 8.20
CA GLU A 144 -18.32 -19.42 7.81
C GLU A 144 -18.27 -20.39 9.00
N GLN A 145 -17.85 -19.91 10.18
CA GLN A 145 -17.85 -20.70 11.42
C GLN A 145 -19.23 -20.92 12.04
N ALA A 146 -20.23 -20.15 11.62
CA ALA A 146 -21.60 -20.22 12.14
C ALA A 146 -22.54 -21.12 11.29
N ILE A 147 -22.01 -21.74 10.23
CA ILE A 147 -22.70 -22.66 9.31
C ILE A 147 -22.22 -24.09 9.58
#